data_AF-A0A0Z8IYD6-F1
#
_entry.id   AF-A0A0Z8IYD6-F1
#
_cell.length_a   1.000
_cell.length_b   1.000
_cell.length_c   1.000
_cell.angle_alpha   90.00
_cell.angle_beta   90.00
_cell.angle_gamma   90.00
#
_symmetry.space_group_name_H-M   'P 1'
#
loop_
_entity.id
_entity.type
_entity.pdbx_description
1 polymer ?
#
loop_
_entity_poly.entity_id
_entity_poly.type
_entity_poly.pdbx_seq_one_letter_code
_entity_poly.pdbx_strand_id
1 'polypeptide(L)'
;MNLIKNKKNYFLCVLAIFLVLFITITCSRVFSNNVYYLDAKGRIELNIKGNYDNLDAYMTFEIASETKNGKIRLSGRNILADIDSNIIYNIEKQQIEKWIDTDNDGVSELTILPNDTSQSIYIDSKGLVINLPNQYRFSINSPKDFSIVVENISNTSVSFSKNVKYN
;
A
#
# COMPACT_ATOMS: atom_id res chain seq x y z
N MET A 1 -4.29 16.17 -58.97
CA MET A 1 -3.41 15.27 -58.17
C MET A 1 -3.04 15.90 -56.81
N ASN A 2 -4.02 16.34 -56.00
CA ASN A 2 -3.76 16.98 -54.68
C ASN A 2 -4.61 16.43 -53.52
N LEU A 3 -5.69 15.70 -53.80
CA LEU A 3 -6.59 15.14 -52.77
C LEU A 3 -5.97 13.96 -51.98
N ILE A 4 -5.15 13.13 -52.63
CA ILE A 4 -4.53 11.95 -51.99
C ILE A 4 -3.41 12.37 -51.02
N LYS A 5 -2.68 13.46 -51.33
CA LYS A 5 -1.61 14.01 -50.48
C LYS A 5 -2.18 14.59 -49.18
N ASN A 6 -3.32 15.29 -49.26
CA ASN A 6 -4.03 15.82 -48.08
C ASN A 6 -4.63 14.73 -47.19
N LYS A 7 -5.18 13.65 -47.75
CA LYS A 7 -5.68 12.51 -46.94
C LYS A 7 -4.58 11.81 -46.15
N LYS A 8 -3.39 11.63 -46.74
CA LYS A 8 -2.25 11.00 -46.07
C LYS A 8 -1.70 11.88 -44.94
N ASN A 9 -1.64 13.19 -45.17
CA ASN A 9 -1.26 14.17 -44.15
C ASN A 9 -2.28 14.25 -43.01
N TYR A 10 -3.58 14.22 -43.32
CA TYR A 10 -4.64 14.18 -42.31
C TYR A 10 -4.58 12.90 -41.46
N PHE A 11 -4.36 11.74 -42.10
CA PHE A 11 -4.19 10.47 -41.40
C PHE A 11 -2.97 10.48 -40.45
N LEU A 12 -1.84 11.04 -40.90
CA LEU A 12 -0.64 11.23 -40.06
C LEU A 12 -0.91 12.17 -38.88
N CYS A 13 -1.65 13.26 -39.07
CA CYS A 13 -2.04 14.15 -37.98
C CYS A 13 -2.94 13.45 -36.95
N VAL A 14 -3.95 12.69 -37.41
CA VAL A 14 -4.84 11.94 -36.52
C VAL A 14 -4.06 10.88 -35.73
N LEU A 15 -3.17 10.14 -36.39
CA LEU A 15 -2.31 9.14 -35.73
C LEU A 15 -1.39 9.78 -34.68
N ALA A 16 -0.80 10.94 -34.97
CA ALA A 16 0.01 11.68 -34.02
C ALA A 16 -0.80 12.14 -32.80
N ILE A 17 -2.03 12.61 -32.99
CA ILE A 17 -2.93 13.00 -31.89
C ILE A 17 -3.26 11.78 -31.01
N PHE A 18 -3.58 10.62 -31.61
CA PHE A 18 -3.81 9.39 -30.85
C PHE A 18 -2.59 8.94 -30.07
N LEU A 19 -1.39 9.07 -30.65
CA LEU A 19 -0.15 8.69 -30.00
C LEU A 19 0.16 9.63 -28.82
N VAL A 20 -0.05 10.94 -28.98
CA VAL A 20 0.09 11.91 -27.89
C VAL A 20 -0.93 11.65 -26.78
N LEU A 21 -2.21 11.38 -27.11
CA LEU A 21 -3.23 11.00 -26.14
C LEU A 21 -2.88 9.71 -25.40
N PHE A 22 -2.36 8.72 -26.11
CA PHE A 22 -1.92 7.46 -25.51
C PHE A 22 -0.75 7.68 -24.55
N ILE A 23 0.23 8.50 -24.93
CA ILE A 23 1.37 8.89 -24.10
C ILE A 23 0.90 9.70 -22.88
N THR A 24 0.01 10.68 -23.04
CA THR A 24 -0.46 11.49 -21.89
C THR A 24 -1.28 10.66 -20.90
N ILE A 25 -2.09 9.70 -21.36
CA ILE A 25 -2.84 8.79 -20.48
C ILE A 25 -1.89 7.82 -19.76
N THR A 26 -0.87 7.29 -20.45
CA THR A 26 0.12 6.42 -19.80
C THR A 26 1.02 7.19 -18.84
N CYS A 27 1.53 8.36 -19.25
CA CYS A 27 2.30 9.24 -18.37
C CYS A 27 1.48 9.70 -17.16
N SER A 28 0.24 10.16 -17.32
CA SER A 28 -0.58 10.59 -16.16
C SER A 28 -0.86 9.46 -15.16
N ARG A 29 -1.02 8.22 -15.62
CA ARG A 29 -1.12 7.05 -14.73
C ARG A 29 0.21 6.75 -14.03
N VAL A 30 1.33 6.84 -14.75
CA VAL A 30 2.69 6.67 -14.19
C VAL A 30 3.06 7.80 -13.22
N PHE A 31 2.60 9.03 -13.46
CA PHE A 31 2.84 10.21 -12.62
C PHE A 31 1.83 10.37 -11.46
N SER A 32 0.86 9.45 -11.32
CA SER A 32 0.20 9.25 -10.03
C SER A 32 1.21 8.54 -9.11
N ASN A 33 2.15 9.32 -8.55
CA ASN A 33 3.42 8.88 -7.94
C ASN A 33 3.32 7.87 -6.78
N ASN A 34 2.11 7.43 -6.44
CA ASN A 34 1.83 6.59 -5.30
C ASN A 34 1.05 5.31 -5.64
N VAL A 35 0.60 5.09 -6.89
CA VAL A 35 -0.12 3.88 -7.28
C VAL A 35 0.83 2.84 -7.85
N TYR A 36 0.73 1.62 -7.32
CA TYR A 36 1.54 0.47 -7.71
C TYR A 36 0.65 -0.61 -8.30
N TYR A 37 1.16 -1.28 -9.34
CA TYR A 37 0.51 -2.40 -10.01
C TYR A 37 1.38 -3.64 -9.83
N LEU A 38 0.79 -4.72 -9.30
CA LEU A 38 1.44 -6.01 -9.15
C LEU A 38 0.68 -7.05 -9.97
N ASP A 39 1.40 -7.75 -10.85
CA ASP A 39 0.89 -8.96 -11.49
C ASP A 39 0.55 -10.04 -10.46
N ALA A 40 -0.17 -11.07 -10.89
CA ALA A 40 -0.43 -12.25 -10.07
C ALA A 40 0.89 -12.79 -9.49
N LYS A 41 0.94 -13.00 -8.16
CA LYS A 41 2.16 -13.43 -7.45
C LYS A 41 3.35 -12.47 -7.53
N GLY A 42 3.15 -11.26 -8.06
CA GLY A 42 4.16 -10.22 -8.11
C GLY A 42 4.49 -9.65 -6.73
N ARG A 43 5.68 -9.05 -6.60
CA ARG A 43 6.13 -8.36 -5.38
C ARG A 43 6.86 -7.08 -5.71
N ILE A 44 6.80 -6.12 -4.80
CA ILE A 44 7.60 -4.90 -4.84
C ILE A 44 8.15 -4.59 -3.45
N GLU A 45 9.34 -4.00 -3.42
CA GLU A 45 9.93 -3.46 -2.21
C GLU A 45 9.76 -1.94 -2.19
N LEU A 46 9.09 -1.44 -1.16
CA LEU A 46 8.83 -0.03 -0.95
C LEU A 46 9.87 0.51 0.03
N ASN A 47 10.84 1.27 -0.49
CA ASN A 47 11.80 1.99 0.33
C ASN A 47 11.11 3.23 0.95
N ILE A 48 11.14 3.31 2.28
CA ILE A 48 10.53 4.38 3.07
C ILE A 48 11.66 5.09 3.82
N LYS A 49 11.69 6.42 3.74
CA LYS A 49 12.69 7.20 4.44
C LYS A 49 12.40 7.20 5.94
N GLY A 50 13.45 7.09 6.75
CA GLY A 50 13.34 7.24 8.20
C GLY A 50 13.01 8.69 8.58
N ASN A 51 12.45 8.90 9.76
CA ASN A 51 12.34 10.25 10.32
C ASN A 51 13.64 10.59 11.08
N TYR A 52 14.59 11.18 10.36
CA TYR A 52 15.92 11.47 10.89
C TYR A 52 15.95 12.61 11.91
N ASP A 53 14.94 13.49 11.89
CA ASP A 53 14.94 14.72 12.67
C ASP A 53 14.62 14.47 14.15
N ASN A 54 13.94 13.36 14.46
CA ASN A 54 13.57 13.01 15.83
C ASN A 54 13.46 11.49 16.03
N LEU A 55 14.23 10.96 16.99
CA LEU A 55 14.23 9.53 17.37
C LEU A 55 12.86 9.03 17.85
N ASP A 56 12.03 9.91 18.39
CA ASP A 56 10.71 9.59 18.90
C ASP A 56 9.58 9.91 17.91
N ALA A 57 9.92 10.40 16.70
CA ALA A 57 8.90 10.78 15.75
C ALA A 57 8.28 9.57 15.04
N TYR A 58 6.96 9.58 15.00
CA TYR A 58 6.14 8.58 14.33
C TYR A 58 5.78 9.07 12.93
N MET A 59 5.80 8.17 11.97
CA MET A 59 5.23 8.39 10.64
C MET A 59 3.99 7.53 10.44
N THR A 60 3.09 8.03 9.62
CA THR A 60 1.93 7.26 9.15
C THR A 60 2.29 6.63 7.81
N PHE A 61 2.29 5.30 7.75
CA PHE A 61 2.38 4.52 6.52
C PHE A 61 0.98 4.04 6.14
N GLU A 62 0.45 4.53 5.03
CA GLU A 62 -0.86 4.16 4.51
C GLU A 62 -0.72 3.27 3.29
N ILE A 63 -1.55 2.24 3.26
CA ILE A 63 -1.81 1.43 2.08
C ILE A 63 -3.32 1.43 1.79
N ALA A 64 -3.69 1.86 0.58
CA ALA A 64 -5.08 1.91 0.16
C ALA A 64 -5.26 1.08 -1.10
N SER A 65 -6.35 0.33 -1.19
CA SER A 65 -6.61 -0.48 -2.38
C SER A 65 -7.13 0.37 -3.52
N GLU A 66 -6.62 0.09 -4.73
CA GLU A 66 -7.12 0.65 -5.98
C GLU A 66 -7.86 -0.42 -6.82
N THR A 67 -7.86 -1.67 -6.36
CA THR A 67 -8.55 -2.80 -6.99
C THR A 67 -9.66 -3.32 -6.10
N LYS A 68 -10.78 -3.75 -6.69
CA LYS A 68 -11.95 -4.20 -5.93
C LYS A 68 -11.73 -5.52 -5.16
N ASN A 69 -10.85 -6.37 -5.65
CA ASN A 69 -10.65 -7.73 -5.17
C ASN A 69 -9.16 -8.06 -5.09
N GLY A 70 -8.83 -9.04 -4.25
CA GLY A 70 -7.48 -9.58 -4.12
C GLY A 70 -6.99 -9.52 -2.70
N LYS A 71 -5.73 -9.89 -2.51
CA LYS A 71 -5.03 -9.96 -1.25
C LYS A 71 -3.59 -9.56 -1.46
N ILE A 72 -3.08 -8.74 -0.56
CA ILE A 72 -1.67 -8.39 -0.48
C ILE A 72 -1.10 -8.82 0.86
N ARG A 73 0.19 -9.13 0.90
CA ARG A 73 0.94 -9.41 2.13
C ARG A 73 2.01 -8.34 2.31
N LEU A 74 2.07 -7.78 3.51
CA LEU A 74 3.11 -6.87 3.96
C LEU A 74 4.14 -7.63 4.80
N SER A 75 5.41 -7.42 4.50
CA SER A 75 6.54 -7.95 5.28
C SER A 75 7.68 -6.93 5.34
N GLY A 76 8.72 -7.22 6.14
CA GLY A 76 9.84 -6.29 6.39
C GLY A 76 9.71 -5.51 7.71
N ARG A 77 8.59 -5.67 8.43
CA ARG A 77 8.39 -5.14 9.79
C ARG A 77 7.83 -6.24 10.69
N ASN A 78 8.29 -6.28 11.93
CA ASN A 78 7.80 -7.24 12.94
C ASN A 78 6.50 -6.77 13.59
N ILE A 79 6.27 -5.46 13.62
CA ILE A 79 5.14 -4.84 14.30
C ILE A 79 4.59 -3.74 13.40
N LEU A 80 3.27 -3.72 13.24
CA LEU A 80 2.51 -2.64 12.61
C LEU A 80 1.35 -2.27 13.54
N ALA A 81 1.34 -1.04 14.05
CA ALA A 81 0.26 -0.53 14.89
C ALA A 81 -0.74 0.20 14.00
N ASP A 82 -2.01 -0.18 14.07
CA ASP A 82 -3.09 0.57 13.41
C ASP A 82 -3.18 1.96 14.06
N ILE A 83 -3.31 3.02 13.25
CA ILE A 83 -3.47 4.38 13.77
C ILE A 83 -4.92 4.67 14.19
N ASP A 84 -5.87 3.94 13.59
CA ASP A 84 -7.30 4.19 13.73
C ASP A 84 -7.93 3.35 14.84
N SER A 85 -7.15 2.44 15.43
CA SER A 85 -7.58 1.58 16.52
C SER A 85 -6.41 1.26 17.44
N ASN A 86 -6.70 0.83 18.67
CA ASN A 86 -5.67 0.36 19.59
C ASN A 86 -5.19 -1.07 19.26
N ILE A 87 -5.10 -1.41 17.97
CA ILE A 87 -4.71 -2.74 17.48
C ILE A 87 -3.26 -2.71 17.02
N ILE A 88 -2.49 -3.69 17.46
CA ILE A 88 -1.12 -3.93 17.05
C ILE A 88 -1.05 -5.31 16.38
N TYR A 89 -0.59 -5.34 15.14
CA TYR A 89 -0.27 -6.56 14.42
C TYR A 89 1.17 -6.96 14.72
N ASN A 90 1.34 -7.88 15.66
CA ASN A 90 2.64 -8.42 16.05
C ASN A 90 2.98 -9.65 15.19
N ILE A 91 3.58 -9.38 14.03
CA ILE A 91 3.95 -10.39 13.02
C ILE A 91 4.99 -11.37 13.57
N GLU A 92 5.93 -10.88 14.39
CA GLU A 92 6.96 -11.73 15.02
C GLU A 92 6.35 -12.74 15.98
N LYS A 93 5.39 -12.32 16.81
CA LYS A 93 4.67 -13.22 17.72
C LYS A 93 3.51 -13.97 17.07
N GLN A 94 3.17 -13.67 15.82
CA GLN A 94 1.99 -14.18 15.13
C GLN A 94 0.68 -13.88 15.91
N GLN A 95 0.56 -12.66 16.45
CA GLN A 95 -0.52 -12.24 17.34
C GLN A 95 -1.11 -10.88 16.93
N ILE A 96 -2.43 -10.74 17.12
CA ILE A 96 -3.14 -9.46 17.01
C ILE A 96 -3.44 -9.02 18.44
N GLU A 97 -2.85 -7.89 18.84
CA GLU A 97 -2.90 -7.35 20.19
C GLU A 97 -3.85 -6.15 20.21
N LYS A 98 -4.82 -6.11 21.13
CA LYS A 98 -5.66 -4.93 21.38
C LYS A 98 -5.34 -4.37 22.75
N TRP A 99 -4.94 -3.11 22.79
CA TRP A 99 -4.68 -2.38 24.02
C TRP A 99 -5.92 -1.57 24.42
N ILE A 100 -6.41 -1.77 25.63
CA ILE A 100 -7.59 -1.08 26.14
C ILE A 100 -7.13 -0.26 27.34
N ASP A 101 -7.28 1.06 27.24
CA ASP A 101 -7.01 1.92 28.38
C ASP A 101 -8.08 1.65 29.44
N THR A 102 -7.62 1.32 30.65
CA THR A 102 -8.53 1.18 31.78
C THR A 102 -8.72 2.54 32.43
N ASP A 103 -9.95 2.85 32.84
CA ASP A 103 -10.33 4.15 33.39
C ASP A 103 -9.59 4.51 34.70
N ASN A 104 -8.84 3.57 35.28
CA ASN A 104 -8.09 3.75 36.51
C ASN A 104 -6.57 3.71 36.26
N ASP A 105 -5.92 4.82 36.60
CA ASP A 105 -4.46 4.93 36.81
C ASP A 105 -3.53 4.82 35.58
N GLY A 106 -4.07 4.93 34.36
CA GLY A 106 -3.24 4.92 33.14
C GLY A 106 -2.64 3.54 32.83
N VAL A 107 -3.25 2.49 33.34
CA VAL A 107 -2.91 1.11 33.03
C VAL A 107 -3.67 0.68 31.77
N SER A 108 -2.96 0.17 30.78
CA SER A 108 -3.58 -0.40 29.59
C SER A 108 -3.59 -1.94 29.72
N GLU A 109 -4.74 -2.56 29.49
CA GLU A 109 -4.88 -4.02 29.44
C GLU A 109 -4.65 -4.53 28.02
N LEU A 110 -3.87 -5.60 27.90
CA LEU A 110 -3.63 -6.30 26.63
C LEU A 110 -4.62 -7.45 26.47
N THR A 111 -5.39 -7.41 25.38
CA THR A 111 -6.22 -8.53 24.92
C THR A 111 -5.66 -9.09 23.62
N ILE A 112 -5.45 -10.41 23.54
CA ILE A 112 -5.09 -11.08 22.28
C ILE A 112 -6.36 -11.40 21.50
N LEU A 113 -6.47 -10.84 20.29
CA LEU A 113 -7.58 -11.10 19.38
C LEU A 113 -7.33 -12.38 18.55
N PRO A 114 -8.39 -13.10 18.15
CA PRO A 114 -8.24 -14.25 17.27
C PRO A 114 -7.71 -13.83 15.89
N ASN A 115 -6.71 -14.57 15.40
CA ASN A 115 -6.15 -14.38 14.07
C ASN A 115 -6.97 -15.16 13.03
N ASP A 116 -8.12 -14.60 12.63
CA ASP A 116 -9.06 -15.24 11.70
C ASP A 116 -8.81 -14.82 10.25
N THR A 117 -8.45 -15.79 9.40
CA THR A 117 -8.18 -15.59 7.97
C THR A 117 -9.39 -15.14 7.14
N SER A 118 -10.60 -15.22 7.71
CA SER A 118 -11.83 -14.71 7.09
C SER A 118 -11.97 -13.19 7.21
N GLN A 119 -11.24 -12.57 8.16
CA GLN A 119 -11.26 -11.12 8.38
C GLN A 119 -10.52 -10.37 7.27
N SER A 120 -10.80 -9.07 7.15
CA SER A 120 -10.17 -8.19 6.16
C SER A 120 -8.65 -8.06 6.32
N ILE A 121 -8.12 -8.39 7.49
CA ILE A 121 -6.71 -8.32 7.83
C ILE A 121 -6.37 -9.43 8.83
N TYR A 122 -5.27 -10.13 8.60
CA TYR A 122 -4.83 -11.23 9.46
C TYR A 122 -3.33 -11.45 9.29
N ILE A 123 -2.70 -12.21 10.20
CA ILE A 123 -1.27 -12.52 10.13
C ILE A 123 -1.09 -13.94 9.60
N ASP A 124 -0.17 -14.15 8.67
CA ASP A 124 0.32 -15.48 8.32
C ASP A 124 1.80 -15.63 8.64
N SER A 125 2.35 -16.81 8.37
CA SER A 125 3.75 -17.14 8.68
C SER A 125 4.79 -16.26 7.98
N LYS A 126 4.39 -15.45 6.99
CA LYS A 126 5.29 -14.58 6.22
C LYS A 126 5.03 -13.09 6.46
N GLY A 127 3.89 -12.71 7.02
CA GLY A 127 3.57 -11.29 7.22
C GLY A 127 2.11 -10.99 7.51
N LEU A 128 1.77 -9.70 7.40
CA LEU A 128 0.42 -9.18 7.56
C LEU A 128 -0.32 -9.24 6.22
N VAL A 129 -1.40 -10.00 6.15
CA VAL A 129 -2.26 -10.11 4.96
C VAL A 129 -3.41 -9.14 5.05
N ILE A 130 -3.65 -8.40 3.98
CA ILE A 130 -4.78 -7.48 3.80
C ILE A 130 -5.61 -7.97 2.62
N ASN A 131 -6.89 -8.22 2.87
CA ASN A 131 -7.88 -8.45 1.83
C ASN A 131 -8.28 -7.09 1.24
N LEU A 132 -8.18 -6.96 -0.07
CA LEU A 132 -8.65 -5.79 -0.81
C LEU A 132 -10.19 -5.82 -0.91
N PRO A 133 -10.89 -4.67 -0.93
CA PRO A 133 -10.38 -3.32 -1.21
C PRO A 133 -10.08 -2.46 0.03
N ASN A 134 -9.79 -3.08 1.18
CA ASN A 134 -9.62 -2.34 2.43
C ASN A 134 -8.39 -1.41 2.41
N GLN A 135 -8.46 -0.36 3.22
CA GLN A 135 -7.37 0.59 3.47
C GLN A 135 -6.93 0.45 4.91
N TYR A 136 -5.62 0.55 5.14
CA TYR A 136 -5.02 0.55 6.47
C TYR A 136 -3.96 1.62 6.59
N ARG A 137 -3.89 2.22 7.78
CA ARG A 137 -2.90 3.23 8.14
C ARG A 137 -2.16 2.75 9.37
N PHE A 138 -0.85 2.65 9.26
CA PHE A 138 -0.01 2.14 10.32
C PHE A 138 0.87 3.25 10.89
N SER A 139 0.91 3.34 12.21
CA SER A 139 1.90 4.14 12.91
C SER A 139 3.23 3.39 12.96
N ILE A 140 4.28 4.04 12.49
CA ILE A 140 5.63 3.49 12.43
C ILE A 140 6.59 4.47 13.10
N ASN A 141 7.28 4.02 14.14
CA ASN A 141 8.47 4.70 14.63
C ASN A 141 9.70 4.09 13.92
N SER A 142 10.45 4.92 13.20
CA SER A 142 11.77 4.53 12.70
C SER A 142 12.61 5.75 12.33
N PRO A 143 13.76 5.97 13.00
CA PRO A 143 14.68 7.05 12.66
C PRO A 143 15.60 6.72 11.47
N LYS A 144 15.54 5.49 10.94
CA LYS A 144 16.38 5.03 9.81
C LYS A 144 15.50 4.61 8.65
N ASP A 145 16.02 4.73 7.44
CA ASP A 145 15.39 4.15 6.25
C ASP A 145 15.09 2.67 6.44
N PHE A 146 13.96 2.23 5.91
CA PHE A 146 13.53 0.83 5.95
C PHE A 146 12.72 0.47 4.71
N SER A 147 12.51 -0.82 4.52
CA SER A 147 11.72 -1.36 3.42
C SER A 147 10.49 -2.09 3.93
N ILE A 148 9.36 -1.90 3.26
CA ILE A 148 8.19 -2.78 3.36
C ILE A 148 8.04 -3.50 2.03
N VAL A 149 8.01 -4.82 2.07
CA VAL A 149 7.73 -5.64 0.88
C VAL A 149 6.23 -5.88 0.78
N VAL A 150 5.66 -5.56 -0.37
CA VAL A 150 4.26 -5.84 -0.72
C VAL A 150 4.24 -6.97 -1.74
N GLU A 151 3.63 -8.09 -1.38
CA GLU A 151 3.45 -9.25 -2.25
C GLU A 151 1.96 -9.41 -2.60
N ASN A 152 1.65 -9.51 -3.90
CA ASN A 152 0.32 -9.91 -4.34
C ASN A 152 0.17 -11.43 -4.19
N ILE A 153 -0.60 -11.88 -3.22
CA ILE A 153 -0.79 -13.33 -2.98
C ILE A 153 -1.97 -13.91 -3.76
N SER A 154 -2.61 -13.11 -4.60
CA SER A 154 -3.76 -13.50 -5.45
C SER A 154 -3.31 -14.12 -6.77
N ASN A 155 -4.25 -14.71 -7.50
CA ASN A 155 -4.03 -15.25 -8.84
C ASN A 155 -4.37 -14.24 -9.96
N THR A 156 -4.70 -13.00 -9.58
CA THR A 156 -5.03 -11.89 -10.48
C THR A 156 -4.17 -10.70 -10.14
N SER A 157 -3.96 -9.80 -11.10
CA SER A 157 -3.27 -8.53 -10.84
C SER A 157 -4.04 -7.68 -9.84
N VAL A 158 -3.30 -6.91 -9.04
CA VAL A 158 -3.85 -5.98 -8.04
C VAL A 158 -3.13 -4.63 -8.15
N SER A 159 -3.82 -3.58 -7.73
CA SER A 159 -3.26 -2.25 -7.58
C SER A 159 -3.58 -1.67 -6.21
N PHE A 160 -2.63 -0.89 -5.69
CA PHE A 160 -2.75 -0.21 -4.40
C PHE A 160 -2.00 1.11 -4.46
N SER A 161 -2.40 2.07 -3.62
CA SER A 161 -1.65 3.29 -3.38
C SER A 161 -0.91 3.25 -2.05
N LYS A 162 0.22 3.96 -1.99
CA LYS A 162 1.07 4.11 -0.81
C LYS A 162 1.20 5.58 -0.46
N ASN A 163 0.97 5.95 0.79
CA ASN A 163 1.26 7.29 1.28
C ASN A 163 2.09 7.23 2.57
N VAL A 164 3.01 8.18 2.74
CA VAL A 164 3.83 8.31 3.96
C VAL A 164 3.76 9.74 4.43
N LYS A 165 3.28 9.92 5.66
CA LYS A 165 3.24 11.22 6.33
C LYS A 165 4.21 11.21 7.52
N TYR A 166 5.14 12.14 7.52
CA TYR A 166 6.07 12.37 8.63
C TYR A 166 5.40 13.34 9.60
N ASN A 167 5.26 12.94 10.86
CA ASN A 167 4.70 13.79 11.92
C ASN A 167 5.81 14.35 12.82
#